data_AF-A0A2R4JWH6-F1
#
_entry.id   AF-A0A2R4JWH6-F1
#
_cell.length_a   1.000
_cell.length_b   1.000
_cell.length_c   1.000
_cell.angle_alpha   90.00
_cell.angle_beta   90.00
_cell.angle_gamma   90.00
#
_symmetry.space_group_name_H-M   'P 1'
#
loop_
_entity.id
_entity.type
_entity.pdbx_description
1 polymer ?
#
loop_
_entity_poly.entity_id
_entity_poly.type
_entity_poly.pdbx_seq_one_letter_code
_entity_poly.pdbx_strand_id
1 'polypeptide(L)'
;MSKHRWQQGVLIALTGISSGTFLAAVVGLLGNAVLTSLATSSIALLVSWMSLGTKTFKFEEESQAHRGIASRLWDVRESYISLIADLMSGTVSSAEGRERRDELQQAAHNAYADAPRTSNRAFARAQGGLQNNEEMTFTSREIDLFLPEALRLGEGQA
;
A
#
# COMPACT_ATOMS: atom_id res chain seq x y z
N MET A 1 5.29 -7.54 -6.34
CA MET A 1 6.48 -7.65 -5.46
C MET A 1 7.68 -8.35 -6.11
N SER A 2 7.60 -9.60 -6.62
CA SER A 2 8.81 -10.27 -7.18
C SER A 2 9.38 -9.61 -8.44
N LYS A 3 8.52 -9.16 -9.37
CA LYS A 3 8.94 -8.42 -10.58
C LYS A 3 9.68 -7.11 -10.26
N HIS A 4 9.25 -6.40 -9.22
CA HIS A 4 9.87 -5.13 -8.80
C HIS A 4 11.27 -5.36 -8.19
N ARG A 5 11.41 -6.36 -7.31
CA ARG A 5 12.70 -6.74 -6.74
C ARG A 5 13.68 -7.22 -7.82
N TRP A 6 13.16 -7.90 -8.86
CA TRP A 6 13.94 -8.30 -10.01
C TRP A 6 14.37 -7.10 -10.88
N GLN A 7 13.46 -6.17 -11.17
CA GLN A 7 13.77 -4.94 -11.90
C GLN A 7 14.80 -4.07 -11.14
N GLN A 8 14.65 -3.90 -9.83
CA GLN A 8 15.62 -3.19 -8.99
C GLN A 8 16.97 -3.90 -8.94
N GLY A 9 16.99 -5.23 -8.83
CA GLY A 9 18.22 -6.02 -8.88
C GLY A 9 18.95 -5.87 -10.21
N VAL A 10 18.22 -5.88 -11.33
CA VAL A 10 18.78 -5.63 -12.67
C VAL A 10 19.30 -4.20 -12.78
N LEU A 11 18.59 -3.21 -12.25
CA LEU A 11 19.01 -1.80 -12.26
C LEU A 11 20.29 -1.58 -11.45
N ILE A 12 20.40 -2.19 -10.27
CA ILE A 12 21.59 -2.13 -9.41
C ILE A 12 22.77 -2.84 -10.10
N ALA A 13 22.55 -4.02 -10.67
CA ALA A 13 23.58 -4.74 -11.42
C ALA A 13 24.06 -3.92 -12.63
N LEU A 14 23.15 -3.31 -13.39
CA LEU A 14 23.47 -2.52 -14.58
C LEU A 14 24.15 -1.19 -14.21
N THR A 15 23.80 -0.58 -13.08
CA THR A 15 24.49 0.61 -12.56
C THR A 15 25.91 0.25 -12.11
N GLY A 16 26.08 -0.88 -11.43
CA GLY A 16 27.39 -1.42 -11.08
C GLY A 16 28.24 -1.73 -12.31
N ILE A 17 27.63 -2.33 -13.35
CA ILE A 17 28.28 -2.54 -14.65
C ILE A 17 28.61 -1.19 -15.32
N SER A 18 27.78 -0.16 -15.20
CA SER A 18 28.07 1.17 -15.76
C SER A 18 29.27 1.83 -15.05
N SER A 19 29.39 1.72 -13.73
CA SER A 19 30.56 2.18 -12.97
C SER A 19 31.81 1.38 -13.33
N GLY A 20 31.67 0.07 -13.55
CA GLY A 20 32.74 -0.79 -14.07
C GLY A 20 33.13 -0.45 -15.51
N THR A 21 32.17 -0.08 -16.35
CA THR A 21 32.38 0.34 -17.74
C THR A 21 33.04 1.72 -17.81
N PHE A 22 32.72 2.62 -16.88
CA PHE A 22 33.42 3.90 -16.72
C PHE A 22 34.89 3.68 -16.35
N LEU A 23 35.17 2.81 -15.37
CA LEU A 23 36.55 2.42 -15.03
C LEU A 23 37.27 1.73 -16.20
N ALA A 24 36.59 0.83 -16.92
CA ALA A 24 37.14 0.16 -18.10
C ALA A 24 37.35 1.11 -19.29
N ALA A 25 36.55 2.17 -19.44
CA ALA A 25 36.74 3.22 -20.44
C ALA A 25 37.90 4.15 -20.09
N VAL A 26 38.11 4.46 -18.80
CA VAL A 26 39.29 5.19 -18.31
C VAL A 26 40.57 4.37 -18.56
N VAL A 27 40.53 3.05 -18.34
CA VAL A 27 41.63 2.13 -18.66
C VAL A 27 41.79 1.94 -20.18
N GLY A 28 40.69 1.85 -20.93
CA GLY A 28 40.66 1.70 -22.39
C GLY A 28 41.01 2.97 -23.17
N LEU A 29 41.12 4.12 -22.51
CA LEU A 29 41.79 5.31 -23.05
C LEU A 29 43.27 5.01 -23.38
N LEU A 30 43.86 3.96 -22.79
CA LEU A 30 45.18 3.41 -23.11
C LEU A 30 45.15 2.40 -24.28
N GLY A 31 43.97 2.03 -24.80
CA GLY A 31 43.81 1.02 -25.85
C GLY A 31 42.43 1.02 -26.53
N ASN A 32 42.36 1.66 -27.71
CA ASN A 32 41.28 1.69 -28.71
C ASN A 32 39.91 2.31 -28.28
N ALA A 33 39.87 3.64 -28.33
CA ALA A 33 38.77 4.50 -27.86
C ALA A 33 37.40 4.33 -28.55
N VAL A 34 37.35 3.77 -29.76
CA VAL A 34 36.09 3.67 -30.55
C VAL A 34 35.19 2.55 -30.04
N LEU A 35 35.77 1.42 -29.64
CA LEU A 35 35.02 0.27 -29.10
C LEU A 35 34.47 0.58 -27.70
N THR A 36 35.25 1.29 -26.88
CA THR A 36 34.81 1.71 -25.55
C THR A 36 33.70 2.74 -25.63
N SER A 37 33.80 3.74 -26.52
CA SER A 37 32.74 4.74 -26.68
C SER A 37 31.41 4.13 -27.14
N LEU A 38 31.45 3.16 -28.07
CA LEU A 38 30.24 2.50 -28.58
C LEU A 38 29.57 1.61 -27.52
N ALA A 39 30.37 0.91 -26.71
CA ALA A 39 29.86 0.10 -25.61
C ALA A 39 29.24 0.99 -24.51
N THR A 40 29.91 2.06 -24.11
CA THR A 40 29.42 3.00 -23.09
C THR A 40 28.14 3.71 -23.56
N SER A 41 28.07 4.16 -24.82
CA SER A 41 26.86 4.81 -25.34
C SER A 41 25.67 3.85 -25.41
N SER A 42 25.90 2.59 -25.76
CA SER A 42 24.85 1.56 -25.81
C SER A 42 24.29 1.26 -24.42
N ILE A 43 25.17 1.15 -23.41
CA ILE A 43 24.77 0.94 -22.01
C ILE A 43 24.04 2.17 -21.47
N ALA A 44 24.53 3.38 -21.75
CA ALA A 44 23.89 4.62 -21.33
C ALA A 44 22.47 4.78 -21.92
N LEU A 45 22.26 4.35 -23.18
CA LEU A 45 20.94 4.32 -23.81
C LEU A 45 20.01 3.32 -23.13
N LEU A 46 20.49 2.10 -22.82
CA LEU A 46 19.70 1.11 -22.09
C LEU A 46 19.31 1.58 -20.68
N VAL A 47 20.24 2.19 -19.95
CA VAL A 47 20.00 2.78 -18.62
C VAL A 47 18.99 3.93 -18.71
N SER A 48 19.12 4.78 -19.72
CA SER A 48 18.20 5.91 -19.95
C SER A 48 16.80 5.41 -20.27
N TRP A 49 16.66 4.44 -21.18
CA TRP A 49 15.37 3.84 -21.53
C TRP A 49 14.68 3.21 -20.31
N MET A 50 15.44 2.48 -19.50
CA MET A 50 14.92 1.84 -18.29
C MET A 50 14.52 2.87 -17.23
N SER A 51 15.30 3.94 -17.07
CA SER A 51 15.02 5.05 -16.14
C SER A 51 13.80 5.88 -16.55
N LEU A 52 13.60 6.07 -17.85
CA LEU A 52 12.37 6.66 -18.39
C LEU A 52 11.18 5.73 -18.13
N GLY A 53 11.36 4.43 -18.37
CA GLY A 53 10.36 3.41 -18.06
C GLY A 53 9.92 3.43 -16.60
N THR A 54 10.84 3.46 -15.64
CA THR A 54 10.52 3.49 -14.20
C THR A 54 9.83 4.78 -13.77
N LYS A 55 10.16 5.94 -14.36
CA LYS A 55 9.49 7.22 -14.09
C LYS A 55 8.07 7.31 -14.68
N THR A 56 7.76 6.56 -15.73
CA THR A 56 6.46 6.61 -16.41
C THR A 56 5.38 5.71 -15.80
N PHE A 57 5.69 4.94 -14.75
CA PHE A 57 4.67 4.11 -14.16
C PHE A 57 3.85 4.85 -13.11
N LYS A 58 2.56 5.01 -13.43
CA LYS A 58 1.41 5.45 -12.62
C LYS A 58 1.22 4.76 -11.25
N PHE A 59 2.22 4.04 -10.73
CA PHE A 59 2.15 3.30 -9.47
C PHE A 59 2.35 4.17 -8.23
N GLU A 60 3.05 5.30 -8.33
CA GLU A 60 3.15 6.23 -7.20
C GLU A 60 1.80 6.88 -6.92
N GLU A 61 1.10 7.32 -7.96
CA GLU A 61 -0.22 7.95 -7.85
C GLU A 61 -1.28 6.96 -7.34
N GLU A 62 -1.31 5.72 -7.87
CA GLU A 62 -2.21 4.66 -7.39
C GLU A 62 -1.91 4.25 -5.94
N SER A 63 -0.62 4.17 -5.55
CA SER A 63 -0.24 3.88 -4.16
C SER A 63 -0.59 5.02 -3.20
N GLN A 64 -0.42 6.27 -3.61
CA GLN A 64 -0.83 7.44 -2.83
C GLN A 64 -2.35 7.48 -2.69
N ALA A 65 -3.11 7.16 -3.75
CA ALA A 65 -4.56 7.07 -3.69
C ALA A 65 -5.03 6.00 -2.69
N HIS A 66 -4.49 4.78 -2.76
CA HIS A 66 -4.80 3.74 -1.77
C HIS A 66 -4.45 4.13 -0.33
N ARG A 67 -3.28 4.78 -0.11
CA ARG A 67 -2.89 5.30 1.21
C ARG A 67 -3.84 6.38 1.71
N GLY A 68 -4.26 7.29 0.83
CA GLY A 68 -5.22 8.34 1.17
C GLY A 68 -6.58 7.79 1.60
N ILE A 69 -7.07 6.75 0.92
CA ILE A 69 -8.32 6.08 1.32
C ILE A 69 -8.17 5.33 2.64
N ALA A 70 -7.05 4.63 2.85
CA ALA A 70 -6.78 3.94 4.11
C ALA A 70 -6.74 4.91 5.30
N SER A 71 -6.13 6.09 5.15
CA SER A 71 -6.13 7.14 6.18
C SER A 71 -7.55 7.62 6.50
N ARG A 72 -8.37 7.91 5.48
CA ARG A 72 -9.76 8.34 5.68
C ARG A 72 -10.59 7.30 6.42
N LEU A 73 -10.44 6.01 6.08
CA LEU A 73 -11.13 4.92 6.77
C LEU A 73 -10.65 4.75 8.21
N TRP A 74 -9.34 4.96 8.46
CA TRP A 74 -8.79 4.95 9.81
C TRP A 74 -9.37 6.07 10.67
N ASP A 75 -9.47 7.28 10.14
CA ASP A 75 -10.05 8.43 10.85
C ASP A 75 -11.52 8.19 11.20
N VAL A 76 -12.29 7.57 10.29
CA VAL A 76 -13.68 7.16 10.56
C VAL A 76 -13.73 6.13 11.69
N ARG A 77 -12.84 5.13 11.67
CA ARG A 77 -12.77 4.11 12.72
C ARG A 77 -12.47 4.73 14.08
N GLU A 78 -11.50 5.64 14.16
CA GLU A 78 -11.15 6.31 15.41
C GLU A 78 -12.31 7.16 15.92
N SER A 79 -12.98 7.88 15.02
CA SER A 79 -14.15 8.70 15.35
C SER A 79 -15.32 7.87 15.89
N TYR A 80 -15.52 6.65 15.37
CA TYR A 80 -16.50 5.70 15.94
C TYR A 80 -16.14 5.27 17.36
N ILE A 81 -14.86 5.00 17.64
CA ILE A 81 -14.41 4.64 18.99
C ILE A 81 -14.66 5.79 19.96
N SER A 82 -14.35 7.03 19.56
CA SER A 82 -14.67 8.22 20.36
C SER A 82 -16.18 8.38 20.59
N LEU A 83 -17.00 8.21 19.55
CA LEU A 83 -18.46 8.29 19.67
C LEU A 83 -19.02 7.24 20.62
N ILE A 84 -18.50 6.01 20.57
CA ILE A 84 -18.89 4.93 21.49
C ILE A 84 -18.52 5.31 22.93
N ALA A 85 -17.32 5.85 23.16
CA ALA A 85 -16.89 6.31 24.48
C ALA A 85 -17.78 7.45 25.02
N ASP A 86 -18.16 8.41 24.17
CA ASP A 86 -19.06 9.51 24.52
C ASP A 86 -20.46 9.01 24.87
N LEU A 87 -20.98 8.04 24.11
CA LEU A 87 -22.27 7.41 24.39
C LEU A 87 -22.25 6.60 25.69
N MET A 88 -21.17 5.86 25.97
CA MET A 88 -21.01 5.11 27.21
C MET A 88 -20.87 6.02 28.44
N SER A 89 -20.22 7.16 28.29
CA SER A 89 -20.10 8.16 29.37
C SER A 89 -21.39 8.95 29.62
N GLY A 90 -22.42 8.79 28.77
CA GLY A 90 -23.68 9.52 28.86
C GLY A 90 -23.55 11.01 28.54
N THR A 91 -22.42 11.43 27.97
CA THR A 91 -22.16 12.84 27.61
C THR A 91 -22.90 13.27 26.35
N VAL A 92 -23.34 12.30 25.53
CA VAL A 92 -24.05 12.54 24.27
C VAL A 92 -25.43 11.89 24.32
N SER A 93 -26.46 12.63 23.90
CA SER A 93 -27.81 12.09 23.83
C SER A 93 -27.94 11.04 22.73
N SER A 94 -28.90 10.11 22.86
CA SER A 94 -29.14 9.11 21.83
C SER A 94 -29.56 9.70 20.47
N ALA A 95 -30.09 10.93 20.43
CA ALA A 95 -30.43 11.61 19.19
C ALA A 95 -29.17 12.13 18.47
N GLU A 96 -28.32 12.86 19.18
CA GLU A 96 -27.03 13.36 18.65
C GLU A 96 -26.09 12.21 18.27
N GLY A 97 -26.12 11.11 19.03
CA GLY A 97 -25.36 9.92 18.71
C GLY A 97 -25.77 9.27 17.39
N ARG A 98 -27.07 9.27 17.05
CA ARG A 98 -27.56 8.75 15.76
C ARG A 98 -27.14 9.66 14.60
N GLU A 99 -27.22 10.97 14.77
CA GLU A 99 -26.81 11.94 13.76
C GLU A 99 -25.31 11.78 13.42
N ARG A 100 -24.45 11.77 14.45
CA ARG A 100 -23.00 11.56 14.28
C ARG A 100 -22.68 10.20 13.65
N ARG A 101 -23.42 9.15 14.02
CA ARG A 101 -23.27 7.84 13.38
C ARG A 101 -23.57 7.92 11.89
N ASP A 102 -24.68 8.56 11.51
CA ASP A 102 -25.10 8.63 10.12
C ASP A 102 -24.09 9.46 9.28
N GLU A 103 -23.52 10.52 9.86
CA GLU A 103 -22.40 11.27 9.26
C GLU A 103 -21.16 10.40 9.03
N LEU A 104 -20.76 9.60 10.03
CA LEU A 104 -19.62 8.70 9.93
C LEU A 104 -19.87 7.57 8.90
N GLN A 105 -21.11 7.06 8.80
CA GLN A 105 -21.48 6.10 7.75
C GLN A 105 -21.38 6.72 6.35
N GLN A 106 -21.83 7.97 6.19
CA GLN A 106 -21.71 8.68 4.92
C GLN A 106 -20.23 8.93 4.56
N ALA A 107 -19.39 9.30 5.53
CA ALA A 107 -17.96 9.48 5.33
C ALA A 107 -17.27 8.17 4.90
N ALA A 108 -17.61 7.05 5.54
CA ALA A 108 -17.13 5.73 5.14
C ALA A 108 -17.55 5.38 3.71
N HIS A 109 -18.83 5.61 3.38
CA HIS A 109 -19.35 5.36 2.04
C HIS A 109 -18.59 6.15 0.97
N ASN A 110 -18.37 7.44 1.21
CA ASN A 110 -17.63 8.31 0.29
C ASN A 110 -16.18 7.83 0.11
N ALA A 111 -15.51 7.43 1.20
CA ALA A 111 -14.15 6.87 1.13
C ALA A 111 -14.09 5.57 0.30
N TYR A 112 -15.09 4.69 0.43
CA TYR A 112 -15.17 3.49 -0.39
C TYR A 112 -15.52 3.79 -1.86
N ALA A 113 -16.37 4.78 -2.12
CA ALA A 113 -16.74 5.19 -3.48
C ALA A 113 -15.53 5.77 -4.25
N ASP A 114 -14.66 6.52 -3.56
CA ASP A 114 -13.43 7.09 -4.11
C ASP A 114 -12.29 6.05 -4.26
N ALA A 115 -12.49 4.82 -3.78
CA ALA A 115 -11.41 3.83 -3.75
C ALA A 115 -11.03 3.34 -5.16
N PRO A 116 -9.74 3.36 -5.54
CA PRO A 116 -9.31 2.82 -6.82
C PRO A 116 -9.61 1.32 -6.89
N ARG A 117 -10.10 0.87 -8.06
CA ARG A 117 -10.43 -0.55 -8.27
C ARG A 117 -9.19 -1.41 -8.12
N THR A 118 -9.20 -2.31 -7.15
CA THR A 118 -8.13 -3.30 -6.97
C THR A 118 -8.16 -4.32 -8.11
N SER A 119 -7.00 -4.90 -8.44
CA SER A 119 -6.93 -5.97 -9.44
C SER A 119 -7.38 -7.31 -8.84
N ASN A 120 -8.03 -8.17 -9.63
CA ASN A 120 -8.46 -9.51 -9.20
C ASN A 120 -7.32 -10.34 -8.59
N ARG A 121 -6.08 -10.17 -9.09
CA ARG A 121 -4.90 -10.85 -8.54
C ARG A 121 -4.49 -10.33 -7.16
N ALA A 122 -4.62 -9.02 -6.93
CA ALA A 122 -4.39 -8.43 -5.61
C ALA A 122 -5.47 -8.86 -4.61
N PHE A 123 -6.73 -8.87 -5.05
CA PHE A 123 -7.86 -9.37 -4.26
C PHE A 123 -7.69 -10.84 -3.86
N ALA A 124 -7.41 -11.74 -4.81
CA ALA A 124 -7.20 -13.16 -4.51
C ALA A 124 -6.02 -13.41 -3.56
N ARG A 125 -4.96 -12.60 -3.66
CA ARG A 125 -3.83 -12.68 -2.73
C ARG A 125 -4.18 -12.18 -1.33
N ALA A 126 -4.96 -11.10 -1.23
CA ALA A 126 -5.46 -10.61 0.05
C ALA A 126 -6.42 -11.63 0.68
N GLN A 127 -7.37 -12.17 -0.09
CA GLN A 127 -8.32 -13.20 0.34
C GLN A 127 -7.62 -14.45 0.89
N GLY A 128 -6.53 -14.89 0.26
CA GLY A 128 -5.72 -16.00 0.78
C GLY A 128 -5.04 -15.69 2.12
N GLY A 129 -4.70 -14.43 2.40
CA GLY A 129 -4.23 -14.01 3.72
C GLY A 129 -5.37 -14.00 4.74
N LEU A 130 -6.50 -13.40 4.36
CA LEU A 130 -7.66 -13.24 5.23
C LEU A 130 -8.31 -14.58 5.65
N GLN A 131 -8.37 -15.57 4.75
CA GLN A 131 -8.94 -16.89 5.06
C GLN A 131 -8.02 -17.77 5.91
N ASN A 132 -6.70 -17.66 5.72
CA ASN A 132 -5.74 -18.49 6.44
C ASN A 132 -5.28 -17.86 7.77
N ASN A 133 -5.49 -16.56 7.96
CA ASN A 133 -5.19 -15.84 9.19
C ASN A 133 -6.45 -15.49 10.02
N GLU A 134 -7.61 -16.03 9.66
CA GLU A 134 -8.88 -15.77 10.39
C GLU A 134 -9.17 -14.26 10.57
N GLU A 135 -9.02 -13.45 9.51
CA GLU A 135 -9.27 -12.00 9.56
C GLU A 135 -10.65 -11.60 8.95
N MET A 136 -11.45 -12.57 8.52
CA MET A 136 -12.79 -12.38 7.93
C MET A 136 -13.74 -13.55 8.24
N THR A 137 -13.49 -14.32 9.30
CA THR A 137 -14.41 -15.41 9.66
C THR A 137 -15.63 -14.90 10.43
N PHE A 138 -15.63 -13.62 10.85
CA PHE A 138 -16.73 -12.93 11.54
C PHE A 138 -17.36 -13.80 12.63
N THR A 139 -16.54 -14.62 13.28
CA THR A 139 -17.01 -15.44 14.39
C THR A 139 -17.39 -14.53 15.54
N SER A 140 -18.32 -14.95 16.40
CA SER A 140 -18.69 -14.17 17.60
C SER A 140 -17.46 -13.81 18.43
N ARG A 141 -16.46 -14.70 18.46
CA ARG A 141 -15.17 -14.49 19.11
C ARG A 141 -14.31 -13.41 18.45
N GLU A 142 -14.16 -13.42 17.12
CA GLU A 142 -13.47 -12.33 16.40
C GLU A 142 -14.15 -10.98 16.59
N ILE A 143 -15.48 -10.95 16.53
CA ILE A 143 -16.26 -9.71 16.71
C ILE A 143 -16.00 -9.14 18.10
N ASP A 144 -15.99 -9.97 19.14
CA ASP A 144 -15.62 -9.56 20.49
C ASP A 144 -14.17 -9.06 20.58
N LEU A 145 -13.23 -9.65 19.84
CA LEU A 145 -11.84 -9.17 19.84
C LEU A 145 -11.69 -7.77 19.23
N PHE A 146 -12.57 -7.38 18.29
CA PHE A 146 -12.61 -6.01 17.76
C PHE A 146 -13.16 -4.98 18.74
N LEU A 147 -13.88 -5.42 19.78
CA LEU A 147 -14.46 -4.55 20.80
C LEU A 147 -13.48 -4.37 21.98
N PRO A 148 -13.45 -3.17 22.61
CA PRO A 148 -12.81 -2.99 23.92
C PRO A 148 -13.33 -4.01 24.92
N GLU A 149 -12.50 -4.43 25.88
CA GLU A 149 -12.85 -5.49 26.84
C GLU A 149 -14.19 -5.27 27.56
N ALA A 150 -14.51 -4.00 27.88
CA ALA A 150 -15.76 -3.60 28.51
C ALA A 150 -17.03 -3.81 27.64
N LEU A 151 -16.88 -4.00 26.32
CA LEU A 151 -17.96 -4.14 25.35
C LEU A 151 -18.04 -5.55 24.75
N ARG A 152 -17.18 -6.48 25.19
CA ARG A 152 -17.20 -7.86 24.72
C ARG A 152 -18.40 -8.58 25.29
N LEU A 153 -19.17 -9.25 24.43
CA LEU A 153 -20.40 -9.94 24.83
C LEU A 153 -20.13 -11.33 25.41
N GLY A 154 -18.88 -11.83 25.28
CA GLY A 154 -18.28 -12.87 26.09
C GLY A 154 -19.20 -14.06 26.32
N GLU A 155 -19.31 -14.96 25.32
CA GLU A 155 -19.98 -16.28 25.37
C GLU A 155 -21.01 -16.42 26.51
N GLY A 156 -22.00 -15.52 26.54
CA GLY A 156 -23.19 -15.66 27.36
C GLY A 156 -24.11 -16.72 26.74
N GLN A 157 -23.81 -17.99 27.00
CA GLN A 157 -24.70 -19.17 26.90
C GLN A 157 -25.50 -19.34 25.59
N ALA A 158 -24.99 -20.17 24.67
CA ALA A 158 -25.70 -21.28 23.99
C ALA A 158 -24.77 -22.01 23.00
#